data_AF-A0A7Y6BW33-F1
#
_entry.id   AF-A0A7Y6BW33-F1
#
_cell.length_a   1.000
_cell.length_b   1.000
_cell.length_c   1.000
_cell.angle_alpha   90.00
_cell.angle_beta   90.00
_cell.angle_gamma   90.00
#
_symmetry.space_group_name_H-M   'P 1'
#
loop_
_entity.id
_entity.type
_entity.pdbx_description
1 polymer ?
#
loop_
_entity_poly.entity_id
_entity_poly.type
_entity_poly.pdbx_seq_one_letter_code
_entity_poly.pdbx_strand_id
1 'polypeptide(L)'
;MDKDQRTQFNRMVERSMDQASKNLSGTKGVVSVRLSQEEIDIIDQLVFLELAKNRSDATAMLIREGIRAHQSLLSEIQEYTAELERVKAKMQQSIRNSGLLTRLQSETGSEIKGKGEGTDETNEK
;
A
#
# COMPACT_ATOMS: atom_id res chain seq x y z
N MET A 1 -43.31 24.81 -16.73
CA MET A 1 -42.05 24.11 -16.39
C MET A 1 -42.28 22.63 -16.62
N ASP A 2 -41.67 22.09 -17.67
CA ASP A 2 -41.91 20.73 -18.13
C ASP A 2 -41.45 19.70 -17.09
N LYS A 3 -42.33 18.74 -16.81
CA LYS A 3 -42.12 17.61 -15.88
C LYS A 3 -40.83 16.84 -16.19
N ASP A 4 -40.41 16.89 -17.45
CA ASP A 4 -39.19 16.27 -17.95
C ASP A 4 -37.91 16.98 -17.47
N GLN A 5 -37.90 18.31 -17.41
CA GLN A 5 -36.75 19.08 -16.92
C GLN A 5 -36.49 18.85 -15.42
N ARG A 6 -37.55 18.76 -14.61
CA ARG A 6 -37.43 18.42 -13.18
C ARG A 6 -36.89 17.00 -12.97
N THR A 7 -37.31 16.06 -13.81
CA THR A 7 -36.87 14.66 -13.71
C THR A 7 -35.40 14.52 -14.13
N GLN A 8 -34.98 15.22 -15.19
CA GLN A 8 -33.58 15.25 -15.60
C GLN A 8 -32.67 15.93 -14.57
N PHE A 9 -33.12 17.03 -13.97
CA PHE A 9 -32.39 17.69 -12.89
C PHE A 9 -32.21 16.79 -11.67
N ASN A 10 -33.29 16.14 -11.20
CA ASN A 10 -33.20 15.21 -10.06
C ASN A 10 -32.24 14.05 -10.34
N ARG A 11 -32.27 13.49 -11.55
CA ARG A 11 -31.36 12.43 -11.97
C ARG A 11 -29.91 12.90 -12.09
N MET A 12 -29.68 14.16 -12.45
CA MET A 12 -28.34 14.77 -12.48
C MET A 12 -27.80 14.99 -11.06
N VAL A 13 -28.65 15.45 -10.14
CA VAL A 13 -28.29 15.62 -8.72
C VAL A 13 -27.95 14.27 -8.08
N GLU A 14 -28.76 13.23 -8.31
CA GLU A 14 -28.49 11.87 -7.82
C GLU A 14 -27.15 11.33 -8.34
N ARG A 15 -26.86 11.48 -9.64
CA ARG A 15 -25.56 11.06 -10.21
C ARG A 15 -24.39 11.83 -9.62
N SER A 16 -24.54 13.13 -9.37
CA SER A 16 -23.49 13.94 -8.75
C SER A 16 -23.23 13.52 -7.30
N MET A 17 -24.28 13.16 -6.56
CA MET A 17 -24.20 12.62 -5.20
C MET A 17 -23.53 11.24 -5.19
N ASP A 18 -23.87 10.37 -6.14
CA ASP A 18 -23.26 9.04 -6.30
C ASP A 18 -21.79 9.11 -6.74
N GLN A 19 -21.43 10.08 -7.58
CA GLN A 19 -20.04 10.30 -7.98
C GLN A 19 -19.23 10.91 -6.84
N ALA A 20 -19.78 11.86 -6.10
CA ALA A 20 -19.16 12.38 -4.89
C ALA A 20 -18.96 11.25 -3.87
N SER A 21 -19.99 10.44 -3.61
CA SER A 21 -19.91 9.32 -2.65
C SER A 21 -18.90 8.25 -3.08
N LYS A 22 -18.79 7.94 -4.39
CA LYS A 22 -17.78 7.04 -4.97
C LYS A 22 -16.36 7.59 -4.86
N ASN A 23 -16.16 8.88 -5.14
CA ASN A 23 -14.85 9.54 -4.97
C ASN A 23 -14.43 9.63 -3.50
N LEU A 24 -15.40 9.75 -2.59
CA LEU A 24 -15.21 9.68 -1.14
C LEU A 24 -15.02 8.25 -0.60
N SER A 25 -15.21 7.21 -1.42
CA SER A 25 -15.06 5.79 -1.05
C SER A 25 -13.87 5.12 -1.74
N GLY A 26 -12.80 5.87 -2.00
CA GLY A 26 -11.47 5.29 -2.08
C GLY A 26 -11.23 4.40 -0.85
N THR A 27 -10.77 3.17 -1.07
CA THR A 27 -10.63 2.08 -0.09
C THR A 27 -10.35 2.61 1.31
N LYS A 28 -11.40 2.69 2.14
CA LYS A 28 -11.31 3.24 3.50
C LYS A 28 -10.67 2.17 4.39
N GLY A 29 -9.35 2.19 4.49
CA GLY A 29 -8.63 1.41 5.49
C GLY A 29 -9.01 1.88 6.89
N VAL A 30 -9.23 0.94 7.80
CA VAL A 30 -9.39 1.24 9.23
C VAL A 30 -8.02 1.11 9.88
N VAL A 31 -7.57 2.18 10.54
CA VAL A 31 -6.34 2.16 11.33
C VAL A 31 -6.74 2.17 12.80
N SER A 32 -6.20 1.23 13.58
CA SER A 32 -6.29 1.25 15.04
C SER A 32 -5.02 1.88 15.60
N VAL A 33 -5.16 2.92 16.42
CA VAL A 33 -4.05 3.67 17.01
C VAL A 33 -4.17 3.71 18.52
N ARG A 34 -3.03 3.78 19.22
CA ARG A 34 -3.00 4.07 20.65
C ARG A 34 -2.82 5.57 20.82
N LEU A 35 -3.65 6.16 21.66
CA LEU A 35 -3.62 7.58 21.99
C LEU A 35 -3.49 7.73 23.50
N SER A 36 -2.84 8.80 23.92
CA SER A 36 -2.86 9.29 25.29
C SER A 36 -4.25 9.81 25.67
N GLN A 37 -4.51 9.96 26.96
CA GLN A 37 -5.79 10.49 27.43
C GLN A 37 -6.01 11.93 26.94
N GLU A 38 -4.96 12.75 26.92
CA GLU A 38 -5.02 14.14 26.44
C GLU A 38 -5.46 14.21 24.97
N GLU A 39 -4.91 13.36 24.11
CA GLU A 39 -5.31 13.29 22.69
C GLU A 39 -6.77 12.86 22.53
N ILE A 40 -7.23 11.91 23.36
CA ILE A 40 -8.64 11.48 23.37
C ILE A 40 -9.56 12.64 23.77
N ASP A 41 -9.19 13.40 24.80
CA ASP A 41 -9.97 14.54 25.29
C ASP A 41 -10.08 15.63 24.23
N ILE A 42 -9.00 15.92 23.48
CA ILE A 42 -9.02 16.84 22.34
C ILE A 42 -9.97 16.34 21.26
N ILE A 43 -9.88 15.06 20.89
CA ILE A 43 -10.76 14.44 19.90
C ILE A 43 -12.23 14.56 20.33
N ASP A 44 -12.52 14.34 21.60
CA ASP A 44 -13.87 14.46 22.16
C ASP A 44 -14.39 15.89 22.12
N GLN A 45 -13.55 16.89 22.40
CA GLN A 45 -13.92 18.30 22.29
C GLN A 45 -14.28 18.66 20.84
N LEU A 46 -13.53 18.15 19.85
CA LEU A 46 -13.84 18.39 18.44
C LEU A 46 -15.21 17.81 18.04
N VAL A 47 -15.57 16.66 18.59
CA VAL A 47 -16.90 16.07 18.36
C VAL A 47 -17.98 16.84 19.12
N PHE A 48 -17.73 17.20 20.38
CA PHE A 48 -18.66 17.94 21.23
C PHE A 48 -19.02 19.31 20.66
N LEU A 49 -18.04 19.99 20.04
CA LEU A 49 -18.23 21.29 19.38
C LEU A 49 -18.79 21.16 17.95
N GLU A 50 -19.19 19.96 17.54
CA GLU A 50 -19.73 19.66 16.20
C GLU A 50 -18.77 19.99 15.04
N LEU A 51 -17.47 20.11 15.33
CA LEU A 51 -16.44 20.29 14.30
C LEU A 51 -16.17 18.99 13.53
N ALA A 52 -16.47 17.85 14.15
CA ALA A 52 -16.36 16.52 13.55
C ALA A 52 -17.59 15.67 13.89
N LYS A 53 -17.99 14.79 12.96
CA LYS A 53 -19.20 13.97 13.14
C LYS A 53 -19.06 12.89 14.21
N ASN A 54 -17.86 12.37 14.39
CA ASN A 54 -17.50 11.35 15.36
C ASN A 54 -15.98 11.32 15.56
N ARG A 55 -15.49 10.53 16.53
CA ARG A 55 -14.05 10.43 16.85
C ARG A 55 -13.19 10.00 15.67
N SER A 56 -13.68 9.09 14.83
CA SER A 56 -12.95 8.61 13.64
C SER A 56 -12.79 9.73 12.62
N ASP A 57 -13.84 10.52 12.40
CA ASP A 57 -13.80 11.70 11.53
C ASP A 57 -12.84 12.77 12.07
N ALA A 58 -12.91 13.08 13.37
CA ALA A 58 -12.00 14.01 14.03
C ALA A 58 -10.54 13.57 13.91
N THR A 59 -10.26 12.28 14.16
CA THR A 59 -8.92 11.71 14.02
C THR A 59 -8.42 11.81 12.58
N ALA A 60 -9.28 11.48 11.62
CA ALA A 60 -8.94 11.56 10.20
C ALA A 60 -8.71 13.02 9.76
N MET A 61 -9.44 13.99 10.31
CA MET A 61 -9.20 15.42 10.10
C MET A 61 -7.81 15.81 10.59
N LEU A 62 -7.46 15.47 11.83
CA LEU A 62 -6.15 15.78 12.42
C LEU A 62 -4.99 15.13 11.64
N ILE A 63 -5.15 13.88 11.19
CA ILE A 63 -4.15 13.20 10.36
C ILE A 63 -3.95 13.94 9.03
N ARG A 64 -5.04 14.33 8.34
CA ARG A 64 -4.94 15.08 7.08
C ARG A 64 -4.26 16.42 7.27
N GLU A 65 -4.56 17.11 8.36
CA GLU A 65 -3.90 18.36 8.72
C GLU A 65 -2.41 18.17 9.01
N GLY A 66 -2.03 17.14 9.77
CA GLY A 66 -0.63 16.80 10.00
C GLY A 66 0.14 16.48 8.71
N ILE A 67 -0.47 15.72 7.80
CA ILE A 67 0.11 15.44 6.47
C ILE A 67 0.33 16.74 5.70
N ARG A 68 -0.68 17.62 5.67
CA ARG A 68 -0.60 18.90 4.96
C ARG A 68 0.46 19.82 5.55
N ALA A 69 0.55 19.91 6.88
CA ALA A 69 1.53 20.72 7.59
C ALA A 69 2.98 20.28 7.30
N HIS A 70 3.19 18.99 7.03
CA HIS A 70 4.51 18.40 6.77
C HIS A 70 4.71 17.96 5.32
N GLN A 71 3.92 18.48 4.39
CA GLN A 71 3.89 18.03 2.99
C GLN A 71 5.27 18.11 2.30
N SER A 72 6.06 19.17 2.54
CA SER A 72 7.40 19.32 1.95
C SER A 72 8.31 18.16 2.33
N LEU A 73 8.43 17.88 3.64
CA LEU A 73 9.26 16.80 4.14
C LEU A 73 8.78 15.43 3.63
N LEU A 74 7.46 15.20 3.61
CA LEU A 74 6.91 13.95 3.09
C LEU A 74 7.21 13.78 1.59
N SER A 75 7.22 14.85 0.82
CA SER A 75 7.61 14.83 -0.60
C SER A 75 9.10 14.54 -0.77
N GLU A 76 9.99 15.12 0.05
CA GLU A 76 11.42 14.80 0.05
C GLU A 76 11.67 13.32 0.38
N ILE A 77 10.98 12.78 1.39
CA ILE A 77 11.04 11.36 1.74
C ILE A 77 10.64 10.47 0.55
N GLN A 78 9.58 10.84 -0.17
CA GLN A 78 9.14 10.11 -1.36
C GLN A 78 10.20 10.13 -2.46
N GLU A 79 10.82 11.29 -2.71
CA GLU A 79 11.88 11.43 -3.72
C GLU A 79 13.09 10.54 -3.40
N TYR A 80 13.61 10.62 -2.17
CA TYR A 80 14.75 9.80 -1.76
C TYR A 80 14.43 8.31 -1.75
N THR A 81 13.21 7.92 -1.37
CA THR A 81 12.78 6.52 -1.43
C THR A 81 12.78 6.01 -2.86
N ALA A 82 12.26 6.80 -3.81
CA ALA A 82 12.27 6.45 -5.23
C ALA A 82 13.70 6.36 -5.80
N GLU A 83 14.62 7.21 -5.34
CA GLU A 83 16.04 7.11 -5.71
C GLU A 83 16.67 5.81 -5.19
N LEU A 84 16.45 5.47 -3.92
CA LEU A 84 16.94 4.22 -3.32
C LEU A 84 16.41 2.99 -4.07
N GLU A 85 15.13 2.99 -4.47
CA GLU A 85 14.56 1.92 -5.27
C GLU A 85 15.24 1.78 -6.64
N ARG A 86 15.52 2.91 -7.32
CA ARG A 86 16.26 2.90 -8.59
C ARG A 86 17.69 2.36 -8.41
N VAL A 87 18.38 2.78 -7.36
CA VAL A 87 19.74 2.30 -7.05
C VAL A 87 19.72 0.80 -6.74
N LYS A 88 18.77 0.33 -5.92
CA LYS A 88 18.55 -1.09 -5.64
C LYS A 88 18.30 -1.88 -6.92
N ALA A 89 17.44 -1.39 -7.80
CA ALA A 89 17.14 -2.05 -9.08
C ALA A 89 18.38 -2.13 -9.99
N LYS A 90 19.16 -1.04 -10.09
CA LYS A 90 20.43 -1.02 -10.83
C LYS A 90 21.42 -2.05 -10.29
N MET A 91 21.61 -2.10 -8.97
CA MET A 91 22.51 -3.05 -8.33
C MET A 91 22.06 -4.50 -8.55
N GLN A 92 20.77 -4.79 -8.41
CA GLN A 92 20.22 -6.12 -8.72
C GLN A 92 20.44 -6.51 -10.19
N GLN A 93 20.34 -5.56 -11.12
CA GLN A 93 20.64 -5.82 -12.53
C GLN A 93 22.12 -6.11 -12.75
N SER A 94 23.03 -5.34 -12.15
CA SER A 94 24.47 -5.60 -12.22
C SER A 94 24.83 -6.99 -11.67
N ILE A 95 24.21 -7.40 -10.56
CA ILE A 95 24.39 -8.74 -9.99
C ILE A 95 23.93 -9.83 -10.97
N ARG A 96 22.74 -9.67 -11.59
CA ARG A 96 22.27 -10.62 -12.63
C ARG A 96 23.23 -10.69 -13.81
N ASN A 97 23.68 -9.55 -14.32
CA ASN A 97 24.58 -9.47 -15.46
C ASN A 97 25.97 -10.06 -15.17
N SER A 98 26.43 -10.02 -13.91
CA SER A 98 27.72 -10.60 -13.50
C SER A 98 27.75 -12.14 -13.55
N GLY A 99 26.60 -12.79 -13.80
CA GLY A 99 26.47 -14.25 -13.74
C GLY A 99 26.70 -14.83 -12.35
N LEU A 100 26.80 -14.00 -11.31
CA LEU A 100 27.03 -14.43 -9.92
C LEU A 100 25.88 -15.31 -9.42
N LEU A 101 24.63 -14.93 -9.69
CA LEU A 101 23.46 -15.74 -9.33
C LEU A 101 23.46 -17.10 -10.04
N THR A 102 23.83 -17.13 -11.32
CA THR A 102 23.94 -18.38 -12.09
C THR A 102 25.04 -19.29 -11.53
N ARG A 103 26.19 -18.72 -11.13
CA ARG A 103 27.30 -19.47 -10.52
C ARG A 103 26.94 -20.04 -9.15
N LEU A 104 26.33 -19.23 -8.28
CA LEU A 104 25.87 -19.68 -6.96
C LEU A 104 24.79 -20.77 -7.08
N GLN A 105 23.90 -20.68 -8.08
CA GLN A 105 22.89 -21.72 -8.34
C GLN A 105 23.50 -23.02 -8.87
N SER A 106 24.55 -22.95 -9.71
CA SER A 106 25.25 -24.15 -10.20
C SER A 106 26.06 -24.87 -9.12
N GLU A 107 26.59 -24.15 -8.13
CA GLU A 107 27.31 -24.73 -6.98
C GLU A 107 26.36 -25.48 -6.03
N THR A 108 25.15 -24.98 -5.82
CA THR A 108 24.13 -25.71 -5.04
C THR A 108 23.46 -26.88 -5.78
N GLY A 109 23.57 -26.94 -7.12
CA GLY A 109 22.96 -27.99 -7.94
C GLY A 109 23.85 -29.21 -8.21
N SER A 110 25.13 -29.16 -7.84
CA SER A 110 26.12 -30.19 -8.19
C SER A 110 26.34 -31.26 -7.10
N GLU A 111 25.73 -31.15 -5.91
CA GLU A 111 25.86 -32.17 -4.85
C GLU A 111 24.84 -33.32 -4.92
N ILE A 112 23.85 -33.34 -5.83
CA ILE A 112 22.78 -34.35 -5.81
C ILE A 112 22.88 -35.45 -6.91
N LYS A 113 23.81 -35.39 -7.87
CA LYS A 113 23.92 -36.44 -8.91
C LYS A 113 25.35 -36.94 -9.14
N GLY A 114 25.89 -37.64 -8.14
CA GLY A 114 27.20 -38.26 -8.22
C GLY A 114 27.40 -39.41 -7.22
N LYS A 115 26.44 -40.33 -7.10
CA LYS A 115 26.68 -41.64 -6.48
C LYS A 115 25.70 -42.68 -7.02
N GLY A 116 26.19 -43.54 -7.90
CA GLY A 116 25.45 -44.66 -8.46
C GLY A 116 26.08 -45.27 -9.70
N GLU A 117 27.40 -45.44 -9.74
CA GLU A 117 28.02 -46.46 -10.60
C GLU A 117 28.27 -47.72 -9.77
N GLY A 118 27.89 -48.85 -10.34
CA GLY A 118 28.01 -50.17 -9.73
C GLY A 118 27.17 -51.21 -10.46
N THR A 119 27.41 -51.37 -11.77
CA THR A 119 27.18 -52.65 -12.45
C THR A 119 28.09 -53.70 -11.81
N ASP A 120 27.55 -54.83 -11.34
CA ASP A 120 27.88 -56.15 -11.93
C ASP A 120 27.05 -57.29 -11.30
N GLU A 121 26.97 -58.37 -12.07
CA GLU A 121 26.76 -59.77 -11.69
C GLU A 121 25.33 -60.30 -11.45
N THR A 122 24.79 -60.86 -12.55
CA THR A 122 24.29 -62.25 -12.67
C THR A 122 24.01 -63.02 -11.37
N ASN A 123 22.78 -63.52 -11.21
CA ASN A 123 22.60 -64.98 -11.16
C ASN A 123 21.15 -65.44 -11.41
N GLU A 124 21.05 -66.53 -12.16
CA GLU A 124 19.88 -67.40 -12.32
C GLU A 124 19.37 -67.94 -10.98
N LYS A 125 18.05 -67.98 -10.79
CA LYS A 125 17.24 -69.19 -10.65
C LYS A 125 15.76 -68.88 -10.45
#